data_AF-A0A0N5AUK3-F1
#
_entry.id   AF-A0A0N5AUK3-F1
#
_cell.length_a   1.000
_cell.length_b   1.000
_cell.length_c   1.000
_cell.angle_alpha   90.00
_cell.angle_beta   90.00
_cell.angle_gamma   90.00
#
_symmetry.space_group_name_H-M   'P 1'
#
loop_
_entity.id
_entity.type
_entity.pdbx_description
1 polymer ?
#
loop_
_entity_poly.entity_id
_entity_poly.type
_entity_poly.pdbx_seq_one_letter_code
_entity_poly.pdbx_strand_id
1 'polypeptide(L)'
;MREAKLTFETLFQYGKREYTNHNWRDCVAFMLSAIEDFNYFVGEIEWCRRKCLKVIETRKLKDLLVEDEDNFDIAYMYGQAQQALCLFRCKTDQFTEQRPPLLNSFVFEEFQHRKPYQYLQFCYWKAAESITRAISPSPIQSEAQPQLYINMGNLEQATKAAYTYLVGNPNDADSLQNVAFYMEQKDFKEEMLIDAMRMPGVAAYNEKDYLNCIGHLKAATDEFYAEEEKCRRICEDKLNWDTIDGVNPEMAIILTSVYTSVLRCKNNCAKQLSVINGHNEGFLLSKIFEYLHVCQYNMKQGRDACQSVANSILLNPNNPVMRQNKHFYMKIYEQDDLFEPSPEVVKFYKRDAMERLYIDFVDERFKYENGELPPEREDDVMAMKVDFAVDDSFDYHSLDYELISEAECNALNVAAIFEKQHLPQVHAVQDLQTKLSQRYGMELQFMVLSCTDQKPLPKCNNSLIIISVDKNQCGTLLSHRNPNGCTVIYCAQ
;
A
#
# COMPACT_ATOMS: atom_id res chain seq x y z
N MET A 1 -9.95 -37.46 -22.57
CA MET A 1 -10.22 -37.49 -21.12
C MET A 1 -9.49 -38.69 -20.56
N ARG A 2 -8.68 -38.54 -19.52
CA ARG A 2 -8.10 -39.65 -18.74
C ARG A 2 -8.66 -39.53 -17.34
N GLU A 3 -9.11 -40.62 -16.75
CA GLU A 3 -9.64 -40.65 -15.39
C GLU A 3 -8.51 -40.35 -14.37
N ALA A 4 -8.89 -39.94 -13.15
CA ALA A 4 -7.99 -39.37 -12.15
C ALA A 4 -6.68 -40.17 -12.00
N LYS A 5 -5.57 -39.56 -12.42
CA LYS A 5 -4.28 -40.22 -12.47
C LYS A 5 -3.66 -40.26 -11.08
N LEU A 6 -3.47 -41.47 -10.54
CA LEU A 6 -2.62 -41.70 -9.37
C LEU A 6 -1.25 -41.05 -9.60
N THR A 7 -0.81 -40.18 -8.69
CA THR A 7 0.46 -39.46 -8.83
C THR A 7 1.65 -40.41 -8.63
N PHE A 8 2.83 -40.02 -9.11
CA PHE A 8 4.06 -40.76 -8.85
C PHE A 8 4.29 -41.06 -7.35
N GLU A 9 3.88 -40.15 -6.46
CA GLU A 9 3.96 -40.34 -5.01
C GLU A 9 3.05 -41.48 -4.52
N THR A 10 1.79 -41.48 -4.94
CA THR A 10 0.82 -42.54 -4.59
C THR A 10 1.26 -43.89 -5.17
N LEU A 11 1.65 -43.91 -6.45
CA LEU A 11 2.14 -45.10 -7.15
C LEU A 11 3.39 -45.67 -6.48
N PHE A 12 4.32 -44.83 -6.02
CA PHE A 12 5.52 -45.27 -5.31
C PHE A 12 5.21 -45.87 -3.93
N GLN A 13 4.26 -45.31 -3.18
CA GLN A 13 3.81 -45.90 -1.92
C GLN A 13 3.06 -47.23 -2.14
N TYR A 14 2.30 -47.37 -3.24
CA TYR A 14 1.72 -48.67 -3.63
C TYR A 14 2.81 -49.68 -4.02
N GLY A 15 3.82 -49.27 -4.79
CA GLY A 15 4.98 -50.13 -5.11
C GLY A 15 5.76 -50.57 -3.87
N LYS A 16 5.96 -49.68 -2.88
CA LYS A 16 6.56 -50.02 -1.57
C LYS A 16 5.70 -50.96 -0.74
N ARG A 17 4.37 -50.79 -0.78
CA ARG A 17 3.42 -51.71 -0.16
C ARG A 17 3.50 -53.09 -0.79
N GLU A 18 3.52 -53.19 -2.12
CA GLU A 18 3.58 -54.48 -2.81
C GLU A 18 4.96 -55.16 -2.69
N TYR A 19 6.05 -54.40 -2.64
CA TYR A 19 7.36 -54.88 -2.20
C TYR A 19 7.29 -55.50 -0.79
N THR A 20 6.69 -54.79 0.17
CA THR A 20 6.54 -55.26 1.56
C THR A 20 5.61 -56.47 1.66
N ASN A 21 4.55 -56.52 0.84
CA ASN A 21 3.64 -57.66 0.69
C ASN A 21 4.28 -58.85 -0.05
N HIS A 22 5.48 -58.70 -0.63
CA HIS A 22 6.14 -59.72 -1.45
C HIS A 22 5.34 -60.07 -2.72
N ASN A 23 4.59 -59.09 -3.24
CA ASN A 23 3.85 -59.15 -4.50
C ASN A 23 4.65 -58.45 -5.61
N TRP A 24 5.64 -59.18 -6.10
CA TRP A 24 6.74 -58.58 -6.88
C TRP A 24 6.33 -58.13 -8.29
N ARG A 25 5.30 -58.75 -8.89
CA ARG A 25 4.79 -58.35 -10.20
C ARG A 25 4.14 -56.97 -10.14
N ASP A 26 3.28 -56.75 -9.15
CA ASP A 26 2.57 -55.49 -9.00
C ASP A 26 3.50 -54.41 -8.44
N CYS A 27 4.50 -54.77 -7.62
CA CYS A 27 5.62 -53.87 -7.31
C CYS A 27 6.31 -53.34 -8.58
N VAL A 28 6.69 -54.22 -9.53
CA VAL A 28 7.32 -53.81 -10.79
C VAL A 28 6.39 -52.88 -11.57
N ALA A 29 5.11 -53.22 -11.70
CA ALA A 29 4.13 -52.39 -12.39
C ALA A 29 4.00 -50.99 -11.77
N PHE A 30 3.72 -50.90 -10.46
CA PHE A 30 3.57 -49.62 -9.76
C PHE A 30 4.85 -48.78 -9.78
N MET A 31 6.02 -49.39 -9.62
CA MET A 31 7.31 -48.68 -9.66
C MET A 31 7.62 -48.12 -11.06
N LEU A 32 7.32 -48.86 -12.14
CA LEU A 32 7.48 -48.36 -13.51
C LEU A 32 6.50 -47.22 -13.81
N SER A 33 5.22 -47.37 -13.46
CA SER A 33 4.23 -46.30 -13.65
C SER A 33 4.55 -45.05 -12.83
N ALA A 34 5.12 -45.19 -11.64
CA ALA A 34 5.58 -44.06 -10.85
C ALA A 34 6.76 -43.32 -11.53
N ILE A 35 7.70 -44.04 -12.14
CA ILE A 35 8.80 -43.44 -12.91
C ILE A 35 8.29 -42.72 -14.16
N GLU A 36 7.32 -43.30 -14.88
CA GLU A 36 6.68 -42.63 -16.03
C GLU A 36 6.01 -41.31 -15.60
N ASP A 37 5.23 -41.34 -14.53
CA ASP A 37 4.49 -40.17 -14.05
C ASP A 37 5.41 -39.10 -13.43
N PHE A 38 6.52 -39.49 -12.81
CA PHE A 38 7.57 -38.57 -12.34
C PHE A 38 8.27 -37.86 -13.50
N ASN A 39 8.63 -38.58 -14.56
CA ASN A 39 9.26 -37.97 -15.74
C ASN A 39 8.31 -36.96 -16.42
N TYR A 40 7.01 -37.28 -16.48
CA TYR A 40 5.98 -36.34 -16.94
C TYR A 40 5.87 -35.12 -16.01
N PHE A 41 5.82 -35.31 -14.68
CA PHE A 41 5.77 -34.23 -13.69
C PHE A 41 6.93 -33.24 -13.82
N VAL A 42 8.16 -33.74 -13.97
CA VAL A 42 9.36 -32.90 -14.18
C VAL A 42 9.29 -32.16 -15.51
N GLY A 43 8.78 -32.81 -16.57
CA GLY A 43 8.61 -32.19 -17.89
C GLY A 43 7.69 -30.97 -17.89
N GLU A 44 6.52 -31.05 -17.22
CA GLU A 44 5.59 -29.91 -17.13
C GLU A 44 6.17 -28.76 -16.28
N ILE A 45 6.92 -29.05 -15.22
CA ILE A 45 7.66 -28.03 -14.44
C ILE A 45 8.73 -27.35 -15.31
N GLU A 46 9.50 -28.11 -16.09
CA GLU A 46 10.50 -27.56 -17.00
C GLU A 46 9.85 -26.69 -18.08
N TRP A 47 8.72 -27.14 -18.65
CA TRP A 47 7.98 -26.40 -19.66
C TRP A 47 7.47 -25.06 -19.13
N CYS A 48 6.79 -25.03 -17.98
CA CYS A 48 6.33 -23.77 -17.38
C CYS A 48 7.49 -22.82 -17.04
N ARG A 49 8.61 -23.34 -16.53
CA ARG A 49 9.80 -22.51 -16.24
C ARG A 49 10.41 -21.95 -17.53
N ARG A 50 10.49 -22.73 -18.61
CA ARG A 50 10.95 -22.26 -19.94
C ARG A 50 9.97 -21.28 -20.61
N LYS A 51 8.66 -21.39 -20.37
CA LYS A 51 7.65 -20.40 -20.80
C LYS A 51 7.90 -19.06 -20.09
N CYS A 52 7.88 -19.07 -18.76
CA CYS A 52 7.89 -17.85 -17.95
C CYS A 52 9.26 -17.15 -17.82
N LEU A 53 10.38 -17.85 -18.07
CA LEU A 53 11.70 -17.23 -18.18
C LEU A 53 11.80 -16.13 -19.24
N LYS A 54 10.87 -16.07 -20.21
CA LYS A 54 10.82 -15.04 -21.25
C LYS A 54 10.22 -13.70 -20.80
N VAL A 55 9.53 -13.66 -19.65
CA VAL A 55 8.88 -12.44 -19.13
C VAL A 55 9.92 -11.43 -18.59
N ILE A 56 11.15 -11.87 -18.33
CA ILE A 56 12.21 -11.05 -17.73
C ILE A 56 12.96 -10.23 -18.81
N GLU A 57 12.30 -9.21 -19.38
CA GLU A 57 12.98 -8.17 -20.19
C GLU A 57 13.76 -7.14 -19.33
N THR A 58 13.84 -7.32 -18.00
CA THR A 58 14.50 -6.38 -17.06
C THR A 58 15.98 -6.12 -17.32
N ARG A 59 16.63 -6.87 -18.22
CA ARG A 59 17.94 -6.50 -18.78
C ARG A 59 17.95 -5.12 -19.44
N LYS A 60 16.84 -4.64 -19.99
CA LYS A 60 16.70 -3.28 -20.54
C LYS A 60 16.59 -2.19 -19.45
N LEU A 61 16.07 -2.54 -18.27
CA LEU A 61 15.90 -1.59 -17.15
C LEU A 61 17.24 -1.21 -16.51
N LYS A 62 18.27 -2.07 -16.60
CA LYS A 62 19.59 -1.78 -16.03
C LYS A 62 20.30 -0.60 -16.70
N ASP A 63 20.00 -0.32 -17.96
CA ASP A 63 20.55 0.83 -18.69
C ASP A 63 19.70 2.11 -18.51
N LEU A 64 18.55 2.03 -17.84
CA LEU A 64 17.58 3.12 -17.66
C LEU A 64 17.48 3.65 -16.21
N LEU A 65 17.88 2.86 -15.20
CA LEU A 65 17.72 3.18 -13.77
C LEU A 65 19.06 3.37 -13.03
N VAL A 66 20.11 3.77 -13.75
CA VAL A 66 21.49 3.82 -13.23
C VAL A 66 21.71 4.81 -12.08
N GLU A 67 20.82 5.79 -11.90
CA GLU A 67 21.00 6.92 -10.98
C GLU A 67 20.37 6.72 -9.59
N ASP A 68 19.54 5.69 -9.36
CA ASP A 68 18.91 5.46 -8.05
C ASP A 68 18.64 3.96 -7.76
N GLU A 69 19.43 3.38 -6.86
CA GLU A 69 19.41 1.94 -6.53
C GLU A 69 18.04 1.48 -5.98
N ASP A 70 17.36 2.32 -5.18
CA ASP A 70 16.02 2.03 -4.63
C ASP A 70 15.00 1.71 -5.75
N ASN A 71 15.05 2.48 -6.85
CA ASN A 71 14.11 2.34 -7.96
C ASN A 71 14.46 1.13 -8.85
N PHE A 72 15.75 0.81 -8.99
CA PHE A 72 16.19 -0.40 -9.68
C PHE A 72 15.69 -1.66 -8.97
N ASP A 73 15.78 -1.72 -7.65
CA ASP A 73 15.33 -2.89 -6.87
C ASP A 73 13.82 -3.11 -6.96
N ILE A 74 13.00 -2.05 -6.86
CA ILE A 74 11.53 -2.17 -7.04
C ILE A 74 11.21 -2.66 -8.46
N ALA A 75 11.83 -2.11 -9.50
CA ALA A 75 11.58 -2.51 -10.89
C ALA A 75 12.09 -3.93 -11.20
N TYR A 76 13.18 -4.37 -10.58
CA TYR A 76 13.67 -5.75 -10.67
C TYR A 76 12.68 -6.72 -10.01
N MET A 77 12.20 -6.40 -8.81
CA MET A 77 11.25 -7.22 -8.07
C MET A 77 9.87 -7.25 -8.73
N TYR A 78 9.45 -6.18 -9.42
CA TYR A 78 8.25 -6.18 -10.29
C TYR A 78 8.38 -7.27 -11.37
N GLY A 79 9.54 -7.35 -12.05
CA GLY A 79 9.82 -8.41 -13.01
C GLY A 79 9.84 -9.83 -12.40
N GLN A 80 10.23 -9.98 -11.12
CA GLN A 80 10.09 -11.25 -10.40
C GLN A 80 8.61 -11.59 -10.13
N ALA A 81 7.79 -10.61 -9.76
CA ALA A 81 6.34 -10.79 -9.55
C ALA A 81 5.62 -11.18 -10.85
N GLN A 82 5.98 -10.58 -11.99
CA GLN A 82 5.45 -10.97 -13.30
C GLN A 82 5.83 -12.42 -13.66
N GLN A 83 7.08 -12.83 -13.38
CA GLN A 83 7.48 -14.23 -13.55
C GLN A 83 6.70 -15.16 -12.61
N ALA A 84 6.48 -14.77 -11.35
CA ALA A 84 5.71 -15.53 -10.37
C ALA A 84 4.25 -15.71 -10.80
N LEU A 85 3.59 -14.66 -11.30
CA LEU A 85 2.23 -14.71 -11.84
C LEU A 85 2.12 -15.67 -13.03
N CYS A 86 3.05 -15.58 -13.98
CA CYS A 86 3.12 -16.51 -15.12
C CYS A 86 3.31 -17.96 -14.65
N LEU A 87 4.19 -18.20 -13.67
CA LEU A 87 4.44 -19.53 -13.11
C LEU A 87 3.21 -20.07 -12.36
N PHE A 88 2.48 -19.21 -11.64
CA PHE A 88 1.25 -19.59 -10.94
C PHE A 88 0.18 -20.02 -11.95
N ARG A 89 -0.21 -19.15 -12.90
CA ARG A 89 -1.18 -19.49 -13.98
C ARG A 89 -0.80 -20.79 -14.68
N CYS A 90 0.43 -20.88 -15.18
CA CYS A 90 0.94 -22.05 -15.91
C CYS A 90 0.88 -23.35 -15.10
N LYS A 91 1.06 -23.27 -13.77
CA LYS A 91 0.98 -24.45 -12.89
C LYS A 91 -0.45 -24.80 -12.50
N THR A 92 -1.34 -23.83 -12.32
CA THR A 92 -2.79 -24.09 -12.16
C THR A 92 -3.36 -24.76 -13.42
N ASP A 93 -2.97 -24.32 -14.62
CA ASP A 93 -3.38 -24.92 -15.89
C ASP A 93 -2.97 -26.40 -16.02
N GLN A 94 -1.73 -26.74 -15.60
CA GLN A 94 -1.15 -28.08 -15.79
C GLN A 94 -1.38 -29.04 -14.60
N PHE A 95 -1.61 -28.53 -13.39
CA PHE A 95 -1.75 -29.30 -12.14
C PHE A 95 -3.14 -29.08 -11.51
N THR A 96 -4.17 -29.47 -12.26
CA THR A 96 -5.59 -29.48 -11.84
C THR A 96 -5.86 -30.49 -10.71
N GLU A 97 -7.09 -30.53 -10.16
CA GLU A 97 -7.50 -31.52 -9.15
C GLU A 97 -7.22 -32.99 -9.54
N GLN A 98 -7.22 -33.30 -10.85
CA GLN A 98 -6.93 -34.64 -11.37
C GLN A 98 -5.43 -34.98 -11.39
N ARG A 99 -4.58 -34.01 -11.06
CA ARG A 99 -3.12 -34.10 -10.97
C ARG A 99 -2.58 -33.04 -9.97
N PRO A 100 -2.73 -33.26 -8.65
CA PRO A 100 -2.30 -32.28 -7.65
C PRO A 100 -0.78 -31.99 -7.68
N PRO A 101 -0.35 -30.84 -7.13
CA PRO A 101 1.06 -30.48 -6.99
C PRO A 101 1.81 -31.42 -6.03
N LEU A 102 3.14 -31.30 -5.98
CA LEU A 102 4.03 -32.15 -5.18
C LEU A 102 3.73 -32.04 -3.68
N LEU A 103 3.19 -33.12 -3.11
CA LEU A 103 2.77 -33.18 -1.71
C LEU A 103 3.94 -33.45 -0.75
N ASN A 104 4.94 -34.25 -1.17
CA ASN A 104 6.05 -34.66 -0.30
C ASN A 104 7.41 -34.54 -1.01
N SER A 105 8.17 -33.48 -0.66
CA SER A 105 9.52 -33.23 -1.20
C SER A 105 10.50 -34.40 -0.97
N PHE A 106 10.40 -35.13 0.16
CA PHE A 106 11.26 -36.29 0.38
C PHE A 106 11.02 -37.37 -0.69
N VAL A 107 9.78 -37.58 -1.13
CA VAL A 107 9.48 -38.55 -2.22
C VAL A 107 10.08 -38.08 -3.55
N PHE A 108 10.05 -36.78 -3.84
CA PHE A 108 10.74 -36.22 -5.01
C PHE A 108 12.27 -36.45 -4.93
N GLU A 109 12.90 -36.24 -3.76
CA GLU A 109 14.30 -36.59 -3.52
C GLU A 109 14.59 -38.09 -3.66
N GLU A 110 13.66 -38.98 -3.24
CA GLU A 110 13.80 -40.43 -3.44
C GLU A 110 13.89 -40.80 -4.92
N PHE A 111 13.16 -40.09 -5.79
CA PHE A 111 13.24 -40.25 -7.24
C PHE A 111 14.53 -39.64 -7.83
N GLN A 112 14.97 -38.47 -7.38
CA GLN A 112 16.26 -37.91 -7.81
C GLN A 112 17.45 -38.81 -7.45
N HIS A 113 17.42 -39.42 -6.27
CA HIS A 113 18.39 -40.44 -5.83
C HIS A 113 18.12 -41.83 -6.42
N ARG A 114 17.19 -41.96 -7.39
CA ARG A 114 16.88 -43.19 -8.13
C ARG A 114 16.43 -44.38 -7.27
N LYS A 115 15.94 -44.15 -6.04
CA LYS A 115 15.46 -45.23 -5.15
C LYS A 115 14.36 -46.13 -5.77
N PRO A 116 13.44 -45.65 -6.64
CA PRO A 116 12.55 -46.55 -7.38
C PRO A 116 13.27 -47.65 -8.17
N TYR A 117 14.47 -47.37 -8.69
CA TYR A 117 15.29 -48.38 -9.39
C TYR A 117 15.91 -49.40 -8.42
N GLN A 118 16.22 -49.01 -7.18
CA GLN A 118 16.63 -49.92 -6.12
C GLN A 118 15.48 -50.90 -5.77
N TYR A 119 14.26 -50.38 -5.59
CA TYR A 119 13.08 -51.24 -5.39
C TYR A 119 12.80 -52.13 -6.62
N LEU A 120 12.93 -51.61 -7.84
CA LEU A 120 12.80 -52.43 -9.06
C LEU A 120 13.85 -53.55 -9.12
N GLN A 121 15.12 -53.29 -8.80
CA GLN A 121 16.15 -54.31 -8.74
C GLN A 121 15.72 -55.46 -7.81
N PHE A 122 15.28 -55.14 -6.59
CA PHE A 122 14.80 -56.17 -5.66
C PHE A 122 13.48 -56.80 -6.08
N CYS A 123 12.54 -56.09 -6.71
CA CYS A 123 11.29 -56.67 -7.18
C CYS A 123 11.47 -57.56 -8.42
N TYR A 124 12.38 -57.24 -9.35
CA TYR A 124 12.77 -58.18 -10.41
C TYR A 124 13.48 -59.42 -9.85
N TRP A 125 14.42 -59.24 -8.92
CA TRP A 125 15.14 -60.35 -8.30
C TRP A 125 14.23 -61.25 -7.44
N LYS A 126 13.38 -60.66 -6.60
CA LYS A 126 12.42 -61.41 -5.77
C LYS A 126 11.19 -61.92 -6.52
N ALA A 127 10.83 -61.35 -7.69
CA ALA A 127 9.91 -62.01 -8.62
C ALA A 127 10.46 -63.35 -9.13
N ALA A 128 11.79 -63.54 -9.12
CA ALA A 128 12.45 -64.82 -9.38
C ALA A 128 12.76 -65.62 -8.10
N GLU A 129 12.58 -65.05 -6.91
CA GLU A 129 12.94 -65.63 -5.60
C GLU A 129 11.80 -65.48 -4.56
N SER A 130 10.56 -65.77 -4.98
CA SER A 130 9.32 -65.48 -4.23
C SER A 130 9.02 -66.47 -3.09
N ILE A 131 10.02 -66.81 -2.27
CA ILE A 131 9.87 -67.70 -1.11
C ILE A 131 10.28 -66.95 0.18
N THR A 132 9.40 -66.98 1.19
CA THR A 132 9.53 -66.44 2.58
C THR A 132 9.58 -64.90 2.81
N ARG A 133 9.03 -64.48 3.98
CA ARG A 133 8.73 -63.14 4.55
C ARG A 133 9.22 -63.07 6.03
N ALA A 134 9.08 -62.01 6.88
CA ALA A 134 9.29 -60.53 6.85
C ALA A 134 8.69 -59.85 8.14
N ILE A 135 8.96 -58.53 8.39
CA ILE A 135 8.20 -57.55 9.28
C ILE A 135 8.36 -57.63 10.84
N SER A 136 8.16 -56.56 11.66
CA SER A 136 9.08 -55.39 11.89
C SER A 136 9.08 -54.65 13.29
N PRO A 137 8.32 -53.56 13.66
CA PRO A 137 8.97 -52.37 14.32
C PRO A 137 8.29 -51.50 15.46
N SER A 138 9.12 -50.85 16.31
CA SER A 138 9.15 -49.43 16.88
C SER A 138 8.06 -48.79 17.85
N PRO A 139 7.90 -47.42 18.06
CA PRO A 139 8.23 -46.64 19.30
C PRO A 139 7.15 -45.57 19.79
N ILE A 140 7.50 -44.45 20.53
CA ILE A 140 6.83 -43.07 20.75
C ILE A 140 7.23 -42.43 22.15
N GLN A 141 7.77 -41.18 22.36
CA GLN A 141 7.30 -39.73 22.40
C GLN A 141 6.52 -39.25 23.69
N SER A 142 6.47 -37.99 24.22
CA SER A 142 7.03 -36.62 23.94
C SER A 142 6.70 -35.50 25.01
N GLU A 143 7.61 -34.51 25.28
CA GLU A 143 7.49 -33.06 25.73
C GLU A 143 6.84 -32.66 27.12
N ALA A 144 6.70 -31.42 27.68
CA ALA A 144 6.76 -29.96 27.27
C ALA A 144 7.08 -28.92 28.44
N GLN A 145 6.89 -27.56 28.27
CA GLN A 145 7.12 -26.39 29.22
C GLN A 145 6.07 -25.21 28.99
N PRO A 146 6.03 -23.91 29.51
CA PRO A 146 6.97 -22.92 30.16
C PRO A 146 6.47 -22.27 31.54
N GLN A 147 6.43 -20.97 32.00
CA GLN A 147 6.63 -19.55 31.50
C GLN A 147 6.98 -18.47 32.63
N LEU A 148 6.55 -17.16 32.59
CA LEU A 148 7.18 -15.97 33.27
C LEU A 148 6.24 -14.75 33.66
N TYR A 149 6.70 -13.77 34.48
CA TYR A 149 6.07 -12.44 34.84
C TYR A 149 7.10 -11.28 35.02
N ILE A 150 6.74 -9.99 34.78
CA ILE A 150 7.54 -8.74 35.03
C ILE A 150 6.64 -7.53 35.46
N ASN A 151 7.20 -6.51 36.14
CA ASN A 151 6.53 -5.29 36.67
C ASN A 151 6.97 -3.95 36.01
N MET A 152 6.22 -2.86 36.29
CA MET A 152 6.32 -1.51 35.69
C MET A 152 7.23 -0.51 36.44
N GLY A 153 7.57 0.63 35.80
CA GLY A 153 8.17 1.80 36.45
C GLY A 153 8.13 3.09 35.60
N ASN A 154 8.11 4.26 36.27
CA ASN A 154 8.02 5.65 35.77
C ASN A 154 6.65 6.16 35.25
N LEU A 155 5.94 6.90 36.10
CA LEU A 155 4.61 7.45 35.84
C LEU A 155 4.57 8.51 34.72
N GLU A 156 5.39 9.56 34.75
CA GLU A 156 5.25 10.67 33.78
C GLU A 156 5.47 10.23 32.34
N GLN A 157 6.46 9.34 32.12
CA GLN A 157 6.70 8.73 30.81
C GLN A 157 5.56 7.78 30.41
N ALA A 158 5.00 7.02 31.35
CA ALA A 158 3.87 6.14 31.09
C ALA A 158 2.58 6.93 30.73
N THR A 159 2.28 8.02 31.43
CA THR A 159 1.16 8.93 31.12
C THR A 159 1.29 9.49 29.71
N LYS A 160 2.46 10.03 29.36
CA LYS A 160 2.73 10.61 28.02
C LYS A 160 2.68 9.55 26.91
N ALA A 161 3.26 8.37 27.15
CA ALA A 161 3.24 7.27 26.19
C ALA A 161 1.83 6.69 25.99
N ALA A 162 1.07 6.48 27.06
CA ALA A 162 -0.30 5.99 26.99
C ALA A 162 -1.25 7.01 26.36
N TYR A 163 -1.08 8.31 26.64
CA TYR A 163 -1.84 9.36 25.98
C TYR A 163 -1.51 9.41 24.48
N THR A 164 -0.23 9.39 24.10
CA THR A 164 0.19 9.33 22.68
C THR A 164 -0.33 8.06 21.98
N TYR A 165 -0.36 6.92 22.67
CA TYR A 165 -0.92 5.67 22.11
C TYR A 165 -2.44 5.76 21.95
N LEU A 166 -3.19 6.26 22.94
CA LEU A 166 -4.64 6.47 22.85
C LEU A 166 -4.99 7.46 21.74
N VAL A 167 -4.19 8.51 21.60
CA VAL A 167 -4.28 9.48 20.51
C VAL A 167 -4.13 8.77 19.14
N GLY A 168 -3.16 7.88 18.98
CA GLY A 168 -3.02 7.05 17.77
C GLY A 168 -4.09 5.97 17.59
N ASN A 169 -4.71 5.49 18.67
CA ASN A 169 -5.64 4.36 18.71
C ASN A 169 -6.93 4.72 19.49
N PRO A 170 -7.75 5.69 19.02
CA PRO A 170 -8.81 6.32 19.82
C PRO A 170 -10.00 5.42 20.19
N ASN A 171 -10.04 4.18 19.71
CA ASN A 171 -11.06 3.18 20.04
C ASN A 171 -10.52 2.02 20.89
N ASP A 172 -9.23 2.04 21.28
CA ASP A 172 -8.63 0.95 22.05
C ASP A 172 -9.06 1.01 23.53
N ALA A 173 -9.73 -0.06 23.98
CA ALA A 173 -10.36 -0.13 25.30
C ALA A 173 -9.32 -0.15 26.43
N ASP A 174 -8.23 -0.89 26.26
CA ASP A 174 -7.16 -0.98 27.26
C ASP A 174 -6.45 0.37 27.40
N SER A 175 -6.25 1.12 26.32
CA SER A 175 -5.59 2.43 26.35
C SER A 175 -6.48 3.55 26.89
N LEU A 176 -7.80 3.50 26.63
CA LEU A 176 -8.76 4.34 27.35
C LEU A 176 -8.68 4.10 28.86
N GLN A 177 -8.60 2.84 29.29
CA GLN A 177 -8.45 2.48 30.70
C GLN A 177 -7.08 2.88 31.27
N ASN A 178 -5.99 2.70 30.53
CA ASN A 178 -4.63 3.06 30.96
C ASN A 178 -4.48 4.59 31.15
N VAL A 179 -4.98 5.40 30.21
CA VAL A 179 -4.95 6.87 30.34
C VAL A 179 -5.82 7.33 31.49
N ALA A 180 -7.03 6.78 31.68
CA ALA A 180 -7.87 7.08 32.83
C ALA A 180 -7.16 6.73 34.16
N PHE A 181 -6.54 5.54 34.25
CA PHE A 181 -5.74 5.13 35.41
C PHE A 181 -4.60 6.10 35.71
N TYR A 182 -3.92 6.65 34.70
CA TYR A 182 -2.86 7.65 34.90
C TYR A 182 -3.40 9.04 35.28
N MET A 183 -4.58 9.43 34.81
CA MET A 183 -5.27 10.68 35.21
C MET A 183 -5.74 10.66 36.67
N GLU A 184 -6.01 9.47 37.23
CA GLU A 184 -6.38 9.29 38.65
C GLU A 184 -5.18 9.37 39.62
N GLN A 185 -3.93 9.40 39.12
CA GLN A 185 -2.74 9.39 39.99
C GLN A 185 -2.49 10.74 40.66
N LYS A 186 -2.06 10.69 41.93
CA LYS A 186 -1.91 11.87 42.79
C LYS A 186 -0.93 12.93 42.25
N ASP A 187 0.07 12.52 41.48
CA ASP A 187 1.09 13.40 40.90
C ASP A 187 0.81 13.79 39.43
N PHE A 188 -0.36 13.43 38.90
CA PHE A 188 -0.81 13.80 37.56
C PHE A 188 -0.97 15.32 37.39
N LYS A 189 -0.71 15.79 36.18
CA LYS A 189 -1.02 17.16 35.73
C LYS A 189 -1.61 17.10 34.34
N GLU A 190 -2.52 18.01 34.01
CA GLU A 190 -3.07 18.18 32.66
C GLU A 190 -1.97 18.46 31.62
N GLU A 191 -0.89 19.13 32.03
CA GLU A 191 0.38 19.32 31.29
C GLU A 191 1.09 18.01 30.87
N MET A 192 0.66 16.83 31.37
CA MET A 192 1.16 15.53 30.95
C MET A 192 0.36 14.94 29.77
N LEU A 193 -0.83 15.46 29.46
CA LEU A 193 -1.64 15.10 28.29
C LEU A 193 -1.20 15.90 27.04
N ILE A 194 0.11 15.89 26.79
CA ILE A 194 0.71 16.46 25.59
C ILE A 194 0.99 15.32 24.61
N ASP A 195 0.38 15.38 23.43
CA ASP A 195 0.86 14.61 22.27
C ASP A 195 2.27 15.11 21.92
N ALA A 196 3.23 14.18 21.91
CA ALA A 196 4.61 14.48 21.56
C ALA A 196 4.76 15.03 20.14
N MET A 197 3.79 14.78 19.24
CA MET A 197 3.83 15.16 17.82
C MET A 197 3.21 16.54 17.51
N ARG A 198 3.11 17.45 18.50
CA ARG A 198 2.59 18.82 18.30
C ARG A 198 3.53 19.69 17.45
N MET A 199 3.22 19.83 16.15
CA MET A 199 3.96 20.70 15.22
C MET A 199 4.07 22.18 15.67
N PRO A 200 5.27 22.71 15.98
CA PRO A 200 5.43 24.11 16.42
C PRO A 200 5.22 25.14 15.30
N GLY A 201 5.53 24.78 14.04
CA GLY A 201 5.47 25.71 12.90
C GLY A 201 4.07 26.27 12.62
N VAL A 202 3.01 25.50 12.88
CA VAL A 202 1.62 25.94 12.71
C VAL A 202 1.21 26.93 13.81
N ALA A 203 1.79 26.86 15.01
CA ALA A 203 1.60 27.87 16.05
C ALA A 203 2.24 29.20 15.63
N ALA A 204 3.52 29.17 15.21
CA ALA A 204 4.23 30.35 14.71
C ALA A 204 3.55 30.99 13.48
N TYR A 205 2.98 30.18 12.57
CA TYR A 205 2.14 30.66 11.47
C TYR A 205 0.92 31.46 11.97
N ASN A 206 0.16 30.91 12.92
CA ASN A 206 -1.04 31.57 13.48
C ASN A 206 -0.69 32.85 14.25
N GLU A 207 0.45 32.86 14.95
CA GLU A 207 1.01 34.01 15.66
C GLU A 207 1.66 35.04 14.71
N LYS A 208 1.79 34.71 13.42
CA LYS A 208 2.43 35.51 12.35
C LYS A 208 3.93 35.75 12.55
N ASP A 209 4.58 34.92 13.37
CA ASP A 209 6.03 34.81 13.43
C ASP A 209 6.52 33.99 12.23
N TYR A 210 6.54 34.63 11.07
CA TYR A 210 6.93 33.97 9.82
C TYR A 210 8.40 33.54 9.79
N LEU A 211 9.27 34.09 10.65
CA LEU A 211 10.68 33.69 10.74
C LEU A 211 10.81 32.35 11.45
N ASN A 212 10.22 32.21 12.64
CA ASN A 212 10.22 30.94 13.37
C ASN A 212 9.33 29.89 12.68
N CYS A 213 8.25 30.30 12.01
CA CYS A 213 7.46 29.43 11.13
C CYS A 213 8.33 28.71 10.09
N ILE A 214 9.17 29.43 9.32
CA ILE A 214 10.04 28.82 8.31
C ILE A 214 11.04 27.86 8.95
N GLY A 215 11.64 28.23 10.08
CA GLY A 215 12.58 27.38 10.81
C GLY A 215 11.95 26.07 11.29
N HIS A 216 10.80 26.16 11.96
CA HIS A 216 10.08 24.98 12.47
C HIS A 216 9.50 24.10 11.37
N LEU A 217 9.00 24.66 10.26
CA LEU A 217 8.46 23.87 9.15
C LEU A 217 9.55 23.19 8.33
N LYS A 218 10.70 23.85 8.06
CA LYS A 218 11.84 23.17 7.42
C LYS A 218 12.37 22.03 8.31
N ALA A 219 12.51 22.25 9.62
CA ALA A 219 12.88 21.19 10.56
C ALA A 219 11.86 20.03 10.59
N ALA A 220 10.55 20.31 10.51
CA ALA A 220 9.51 19.29 10.44
C ALA A 220 9.56 18.48 9.11
N THR A 221 9.98 19.08 8.00
CA THR A 221 10.26 18.35 6.75
C THR A 221 11.44 17.39 6.93
N ASP A 222 12.54 17.86 7.53
CA ASP A 222 13.74 17.03 7.77
C ASP A 222 13.42 15.87 8.74
N GLU A 223 12.65 16.15 9.80
CA GLU A 223 12.20 15.16 10.78
C GLU A 223 11.20 14.15 10.17
N PHE A 224 10.29 14.59 9.31
CA PHE A 224 9.38 13.69 8.56
C PHE A 224 10.18 12.65 7.76
N TYR A 225 11.18 13.07 6.97
CA TYR A 225 12.00 12.13 6.21
C TYR A 225 12.82 11.19 7.12
N ALA A 226 13.33 11.70 8.24
CA ALA A 226 14.10 10.89 9.20
C ALA A 226 13.25 9.82 9.91
N GLU A 227 12.01 10.14 10.29
CA GLU A 227 11.07 9.15 10.87
C GLU A 227 10.51 8.20 9.80
N GLU A 228 10.32 8.66 8.56
CA GLU A 228 9.88 7.80 7.45
C GLU A 228 10.93 6.74 7.15
N GLU A 229 12.21 7.12 7.10
CA GLU A 229 13.32 6.18 6.92
C GLU A 229 13.45 5.19 8.10
N LYS A 230 13.31 5.67 9.35
CA LYS A 230 13.30 4.80 10.55
C LYS A 230 12.16 3.77 10.48
N CYS A 231 10.96 4.21 10.11
CA CYS A 231 9.80 3.33 9.92
C CYS A 231 10.07 2.26 8.85
N ARG A 232 10.62 2.66 7.69
CA ARG A 232 10.95 1.74 6.60
C ARG A 232 11.97 0.69 6.99
N ARG A 233 12.98 1.05 7.77
CA ARG A 233 14.03 0.12 8.26
C ARG A 233 13.43 -0.98 9.16
N ILE A 234 12.45 -0.66 10.01
CA ILE A 234 11.81 -1.65 10.91
C ILE A 234 10.67 -2.46 10.24
N CYS A 235 10.50 -2.37 8.92
CA CYS A 235 9.50 -3.17 8.18
C CYS A 235 10.00 -4.55 7.77
N GLU A 236 11.32 -4.77 7.69
CA GLU A 236 11.89 -6.04 7.23
C GLU A 236 11.73 -7.17 8.26
N ASP A 237 11.70 -6.83 9.56
CA ASP A 237 11.40 -7.76 10.66
C ASP A 237 9.90 -8.09 10.80
N LYS A 238 9.02 -7.43 10.04
CA LYS A 238 7.54 -7.50 10.19
C LYS A 238 6.87 -8.34 9.09
N LEU A 239 7.44 -9.49 8.77
CA LEU A 239 6.89 -10.41 7.76
C LEU A 239 5.58 -11.06 8.25
N ASN A 240 4.54 -11.01 7.42
CA ASN A 240 3.33 -11.79 7.63
C ASN A 240 3.46 -13.21 7.04
N TRP A 241 3.77 -14.16 7.90
CA TRP A 241 3.96 -15.57 7.55
C TRP A 241 2.68 -16.29 7.12
N ASP A 242 1.49 -15.79 7.47
CA ASP A 242 0.19 -16.33 7.04
C ASP A 242 0.07 -16.37 5.50
N THR A 243 0.83 -15.51 4.80
CA THR A 243 0.86 -15.43 3.33
C THR A 243 1.69 -16.53 2.63
N ILE A 244 2.30 -17.43 3.41
CA ILE A 244 3.24 -18.46 2.94
C ILE A 244 2.69 -19.88 3.24
N ASP A 245 1.60 -19.99 4.00
CA ASP A 245 1.07 -21.25 4.50
C ASP A 245 0.39 -22.07 3.37
N GLY A 246 1.11 -23.08 2.86
CA GLY A 246 0.68 -23.89 1.74
C GLY A 246 1.61 -25.07 1.47
N VAL A 247 1.10 -26.11 0.80
CA VAL A 247 1.91 -27.30 0.49
C VAL A 247 2.82 -27.00 -0.70
N ASN A 248 4.10 -26.75 -0.38
CA ASN A 248 5.20 -26.59 -1.34
C ASN A 248 4.98 -25.48 -2.40
N PRO A 249 4.85 -24.19 -1.98
CA PRO A 249 4.62 -23.08 -2.90
C PRO A 249 5.86 -22.78 -3.76
N GLU A 250 5.66 -22.26 -4.97
CA GLU A 250 6.80 -21.88 -5.83
C GLU A 250 7.61 -20.74 -5.17
N MET A 251 8.94 -20.89 -5.12
CA MET A 251 9.86 -19.90 -4.54
C MET A 251 9.66 -18.47 -5.09
N ALA A 252 9.27 -18.32 -6.36
CA ALA A 252 8.99 -17.01 -6.96
C ALA A 252 7.72 -16.35 -6.35
N ILE A 253 6.70 -17.15 -6.03
CA ILE A 253 5.49 -16.68 -5.34
C ILE A 253 5.83 -16.34 -3.88
N ILE A 254 6.58 -17.20 -3.17
CA ILE A 254 7.03 -16.92 -1.79
C ILE A 254 7.81 -15.60 -1.73
N LEU A 255 8.79 -15.40 -2.63
CA LEU A 255 9.58 -14.18 -2.70
C LEU A 255 8.72 -12.94 -3.01
N THR A 256 7.71 -13.09 -3.88
CA THR A 256 6.73 -12.04 -4.18
C THR A 256 5.90 -11.69 -2.95
N SER A 257 5.31 -12.68 -2.25
CA SER A 257 4.53 -12.47 -1.01
C SER A 257 5.36 -11.79 0.09
N VAL A 258 6.58 -12.27 0.34
CA VAL A 258 7.51 -11.72 1.33
C VAL A 258 7.85 -10.26 1.00
N TYR A 259 8.26 -9.97 -0.24
CA TYR A 259 8.59 -8.61 -0.65
C TYR A 259 7.37 -7.69 -0.60
N THR A 260 6.20 -8.15 -1.04
CA THR A 260 4.94 -7.39 -0.95
C THR A 260 4.58 -7.06 0.50
N SER A 261 4.78 -8.00 1.44
CA SER A 261 4.57 -7.76 2.88
C SER A 261 5.45 -6.63 3.41
N VAL A 262 6.74 -6.63 3.06
CA VAL A 262 7.68 -5.56 3.43
C VAL A 262 7.31 -4.25 2.73
N LEU A 263 6.95 -4.27 1.45
CA LEU A 263 6.67 -3.08 0.65
C LEU A 263 5.39 -2.38 1.11
N ARG A 264 4.31 -3.12 1.41
CA ARG A 264 3.09 -2.56 2.02
C ARG A 264 3.39 -1.86 3.36
N CYS A 265 4.30 -2.41 4.17
CA CYS A 265 4.74 -1.76 5.41
C CYS A 265 5.53 -0.47 5.10
N LYS A 266 6.54 -0.55 4.23
CA LYS A 266 7.41 0.59 3.86
C LYS A 266 6.63 1.75 3.23
N ASN A 267 5.66 1.45 2.37
CA ASN A 267 4.81 2.46 1.72
C ASN A 267 3.86 3.15 2.70
N ASN A 268 3.32 2.38 3.67
CA ASN A 268 2.39 2.92 4.67
C ASN A 268 3.06 3.82 5.73
N CYS A 269 4.40 3.90 5.79
CA CYS A 269 5.13 4.74 6.74
C CYS A 269 4.74 6.24 6.67
N ALA A 270 4.72 6.83 5.48
CA ALA A 270 4.30 8.22 5.30
C ALA A 270 2.86 8.49 5.79
N LYS A 271 1.96 7.50 5.63
CA LYS A 271 0.58 7.55 6.08
C LYS A 271 0.44 7.39 7.60
N GLN A 272 1.32 6.63 8.25
CA GLN A 272 1.39 6.55 9.72
C GLN A 272 1.83 7.88 10.33
N LEU A 273 2.86 8.53 9.76
CA LEU A 273 3.33 9.85 10.20
C LEU A 273 2.27 10.96 10.00
N SER A 274 1.32 10.76 9.10
CA SER A 274 0.23 11.70 8.83
C SER A 274 -0.89 11.69 9.89
N VAL A 275 -0.79 10.88 10.95
CA VAL A 275 -1.70 10.93 12.10
C VAL A 275 -1.11 11.81 13.19
N ILE A 276 -1.74 12.97 13.44
CA ILE A 276 -1.29 14.00 14.40
C ILE A 276 -2.45 14.33 15.33
N ASN A 277 -2.26 14.31 16.65
CA ASN A 277 -3.34 14.42 17.65
C ASN A 277 -4.54 13.48 17.38
N GLY A 278 -4.29 12.30 16.78
CA GLY A 278 -5.31 11.30 16.46
C GLY A 278 -6.19 11.64 15.27
N HIS A 279 -5.90 12.75 14.59
CA HIS A 279 -6.50 13.15 13.33
C HIS A 279 -5.57 12.77 12.18
N ASN A 280 -6.11 12.09 11.17
CA ASN A 280 -5.37 11.81 9.94
C ASN A 280 -5.38 13.06 9.05
N GLU A 281 -4.23 13.72 8.92
CA GLU A 281 -4.02 14.87 8.04
C GLU A 281 -3.80 14.47 6.57
N GLY A 282 -3.69 13.16 6.27
CA GLY A 282 -3.61 12.64 4.90
C GLY A 282 -2.27 12.92 4.22
N PHE A 283 -2.17 14.02 3.46
CA PHE A 283 -0.96 14.41 2.74
C PHE A 283 -0.08 15.34 3.59
N LEU A 284 0.41 14.86 4.75
CA LEU A 284 1.14 15.70 5.73
C LEU A 284 2.32 16.47 5.10
N LEU A 285 3.17 15.80 4.32
CA LEU A 285 4.32 16.46 3.69
C LEU A 285 3.88 17.58 2.73
N SER A 286 2.77 17.41 2.00
CA SER A 286 2.19 18.48 1.18
C SER A 286 1.72 19.65 2.06
N LYS A 287 1.00 19.37 3.15
CA LYS A 287 0.52 20.37 4.13
C LYS A 287 1.65 21.17 4.78
N ILE A 288 2.82 20.56 5.04
CA ILE A 288 3.99 21.30 5.54
C ILE A 288 4.42 22.36 4.50
N PHE A 289 4.45 22.00 3.21
CA PHE A 289 4.71 22.95 2.14
C PHE A 289 3.59 23.99 1.93
N GLU A 290 2.31 23.64 2.18
CA GLU A 290 1.17 24.59 2.19
C GLU A 290 1.39 25.73 3.21
N TYR A 291 1.80 25.42 4.46
CA TYR A 291 2.13 26.47 5.43
C TYR A 291 3.45 27.19 5.10
N LEU A 292 4.45 26.45 4.61
CA LEU A 292 5.80 26.98 4.39
C LEU A 292 5.82 28.07 3.31
N HIS A 293 5.07 27.91 2.21
CA HIS A 293 5.02 28.93 1.15
C HIS A 293 4.44 30.26 1.62
N VAL A 294 3.45 30.24 2.54
CA VAL A 294 2.84 31.46 3.07
C VAL A 294 3.83 32.21 3.96
N CYS A 295 4.56 31.51 4.82
CA CYS A 295 5.59 32.13 5.66
C CYS A 295 6.76 32.68 4.80
N GLN A 296 7.22 31.92 3.80
CA GLN A 296 8.23 32.35 2.82
C GLN A 296 7.80 33.62 2.05
N TYR A 297 6.57 33.64 1.52
CA TYR A 297 6.04 34.79 0.78
C TYR A 297 5.93 36.06 1.64
N ASN A 298 5.48 35.93 2.90
CA ASN A 298 5.47 37.06 3.83
C ASN A 298 6.89 37.58 4.11
N MET A 299 7.86 36.67 4.27
CA MET A 299 9.30 36.98 4.41
C MET A 299 10.01 37.36 3.09
N LYS A 300 9.26 37.56 1.99
CA LYS A 300 9.74 37.95 0.65
C LYS A 300 10.67 36.94 -0.04
N GLN A 301 10.66 35.69 0.42
CA GLN A 301 11.37 34.56 -0.19
C GLN A 301 10.53 33.98 -1.34
N GLY A 302 10.34 34.77 -2.41
CA GLY A 302 9.43 34.44 -3.51
C GLY A 302 9.77 33.13 -4.23
N ARG A 303 11.06 32.88 -4.49
CA ARG A 303 11.52 31.63 -5.13
C ARG A 303 11.25 30.41 -4.26
N ASP A 304 11.65 30.44 -2.99
CA ASP A 304 11.35 29.37 -2.03
C ASP A 304 9.83 29.09 -1.94
N ALA A 305 8.99 30.14 -1.96
CA ALA A 305 7.54 29.98 -1.92
C ALA A 305 6.99 29.28 -3.19
N CYS A 306 7.51 29.61 -4.38
CA CYS A 306 7.10 28.96 -5.63
C CYS A 306 7.54 27.48 -5.67
N GLN A 307 8.72 27.15 -5.15
CA GLN A 307 9.17 25.76 -4.99
C GLN A 307 8.34 24.99 -3.95
N SER A 308 8.00 25.59 -2.80
CA SER A 308 7.08 24.97 -1.83
C SER A 308 5.71 24.70 -2.47
N VAL A 309 5.20 25.62 -3.29
CA VAL A 309 3.96 25.40 -4.06
C VAL A 309 4.09 24.22 -5.02
N ALA A 310 5.19 24.13 -5.76
CA ALA A 310 5.46 23.01 -6.67
C ALA A 310 5.57 21.67 -5.94
N ASN A 311 6.27 21.63 -4.79
CA ASN A 311 6.36 20.46 -3.92
C ASN A 311 4.99 19.99 -3.41
N SER A 312 4.17 20.93 -2.93
CA SER A 312 2.82 20.63 -2.44
C SER A 312 1.92 20.07 -3.55
N ILE A 313 1.99 20.64 -4.75
CA ILE A 313 1.25 20.18 -5.94
C ILE A 313 1.72 18.78 -6.40
N LEU A 314 3.03 18.50 -6.41
CA LEU A 314 3.52 17.17 -6.79
C LEU A 314 3.04 16.07 -5.82
N LEU A 315 3.01 16.39 -4.52
CA LEU A 315 2.55 15.48 -3.47
C LEU A 315 1.02 15.38 -3.36
N ASN A 316 0.29 16.39 -3.82
CA ASN A 316 -1.18 16.43 -3.80
C ASN A 316 -1.68 17.25 -5.02
N PRO A 317 -1.70 16.65 -6.23
CA PRO A 317 -2.09 17.36 -7.46
C PRO A 317 -3.57 17.79 -7.44
N ASN A 318 -4.35 17.21 -6.54
CA ASN A 318 -5.77 17.46 -6.32
C ASN A 318 -6.04 18.54 -5.25
N ASN A 319 -5.05 19.33 -4.82
CA ASN A 319 -5.28 20.49 -3.95
C ASN A 319 -5.59 21.76 -4.79
N PRO A 320 -6.86 22.22 -4.87
CA PRO A 320 -7.23 23.34 -5.72
C PRO A 320 -6.84 24.70 -5.14
N VAL A 321 -6.60 24.81 -3.82
CA VAL A 321 -6.04 26.03 -3.19
C VAL A 321 -4.62 26.24 -3.69
N MET A 322 -3.84 25.16 -3.79
CA MET A 322 -2.46 25.24 -4.29
C MET A 322 -2.37 25.52 -5.78
N ARG A 323 -3.35 25.06 -6.58
CA ARG A 323 -3.52 25.53 -7.97
C ARG A 323 -3.74 27.04 -8.04
N GLN A 324 -4.62 27.60 -7.20
CA GLN A 324 -4.83 29.05 -7.13
C GLN A 324 -3.57 29.80 -6.65
N ASN A 325 -2.82 29.26 -5.70
CA ASN A 325 -1.56 29.86 -5.23
C ASN A 325 -0.48 29.86 -6.33
N LYS A 326 -0.31 28.78 -7.10
CA LYS A 326 0.60 28.77 -8.27
C LYS A 326 0.19 29.83 -9.30
N HIS A 327 -1.08 29.87 -9.69
CA HIS A 327 -1.62 30.85 -10.64
C HIS A 327 -1.42 32.31 -10.17
N PHE A 328 -1.59 32.58 -8.88
CA PHE A 328 -1.32 33.88 -8.26
C PHE A 328 0.17 34.27 -8.35
N TYR A 329 1.08 33.34 -8.05
CA TYR A 329 2.52 33.61 -8.13
C TYR A 329 3.04 33.73 -9.57
N MET A 330 2.51 32.95 -10.52
CA MET A 330 2.81 33.09 -11.96
C MET A 330 2.51 34.52 -12.45
N LYS A 331 1.37 35.09 -12.03
CA LYS A 331 0.96 36.48 -12.34
C LYS A 331 1.75 37.58 -11.62
N ILE A 332 2.61 37.23 -10.66
CA ILE A 332 3.44 38.19 -9.91
C ILE A 332 4.89 38.15 -10.37
N TYR A 333 5.40 36.98 -10.75
CA TYR A 333 6.81 36.77 -11.08
C TYR A 333 7.08 36.58 -12.58
N GLU A 334 6.07 36.23 -13.39
CA GLU A 334 6.17 36.03 -14.85
C GLU A 334 7.32 35.09 -15.26
N GLN A 335 7.60 34.08 -14.43
CA GLN A 335 8.72 33.15 -14.53
C GLN A 335 8.26 31.72 -14.17
N ASP A 336 8.28 30.81 -15.14
CA ASP A 336 7.84 29.42 -14.98
C ASP A 336 8.91 28.54 -14.28
N ASP A 337 10.19 28.90 -14.40
CA ASP A 337 11.34 28.22 -13.78
C ASP A 337 11.39 28.34 -12.25
N LEU A 338 10.49 29.13 -11.65
CA LEU A 338 10.30 29.21 -10.21
C LEU A 338 9.49 28.03 -9.63
N PHE A 339 8.83 27.23 -10.47
CA PHE A 339 7.92 26.15 -10.05
C PHE A 339 8.51 24.74 -10.23
N GLU A 340 9.82 24.59 -10.11
CA GLU A 340 10.50 23.29 -10.08
C GLU A 340 10.44 22.66 -8.66
N PRO A 341 9.86 21.45 -8.49
CA PRO A 341 9.90 20.72 -7.22
C PRO A 341 11.34 20.37 -6.81
N SER A 342 11.60 20.26 -5.50
CA SER A 342 12.95 19.96 -5.00
C SER A 342 13.31 18.47 -5.19
N PRO A 343 14.60 18.13 -5.42
CA PRO A 343 15.02 16.77 -5.76
C PRO A 343 14.60 15.70 -4.74
N GLU A 344 14.53 16.06 -3.47
CA GLU A 344 14.15 15.18 -2.36
C GLU A 344 12.66 14.79 -2.46
N VAL A 345 11.80 15.77 -2.75
CA VAL A 345 10.36 15.56 -2.96
C VAL A 345 10.13 14.76 -4.25
N VAL A 346 10.91 15.00 -5.30
CA VAL A 346 10.84 14.22 -6.54
C VAL A 346 11.26 12.76 -6.31
N LYS A 347 12.34 12.49 -5.55
CA LYS A 347 12.73 11.12 -5.20
C LYS A 347 11.65 10.44 -4.35
N PHE A 348 11.14 11.12 -3.33
CA PHE A 348 10.05 10.59 -2.49
C PHE A 348 8.81 10.23 -3.33
N TYR A 349 8.35 11.14 -4.20
CA TYR A 349 7.20 10.94 -5.07
C TYR A 349 7.37 9.76 -6.03
N LYS A 350 8.51 9.69 -6.74
CA LYS A 350 8.77 8.59 -7.69
C LYS A 350 8.82 7.23 -6.98
N ARG A 351 9.46 7.15 -5.82
CA ARG A 351 9.54 5.94 -4.99
C ARG A 351 8.14 5.50 -4.51
N ASP A 352 7.34 6.41 -3.95
CA ASP A 352 5.97 6.12 -3.50
C ASP A 352 5.07 5.66 -4.66
N ALA A 353 5.15 6.33 -5.82
CA ALA A 353 4.39 5.94 -7.01
C ALA A 353 4.80 4.57 -7.58
N MET A 354 6.10 4.22 -7.53
CA MET A 354 6.60 2.89 -7.90
C MET A 354 6.15 1.80 -6.91
N GLU A 355 6.20 2.08 -5.61
CA GLU A 355 5.74 1.16 -4.56
C GLU A 355 4.25 0.84 -4.71
N ARG A 356 3.41 1.86 -4.93
CA ARG A 356 1.97 1.68 -5.18
C ARG A 356 1.72 0.86 -6.44
N LEU A 357 2.37 1.18 -7.56
CA LEU A 357 2.24 0.42 -8.82
C LEU A 357 2.56 -1.07 -8.63
N TYR A 358 3.57 -1.40 -7.81
CA TYR A 358 3.89 -2.78 -7.46
C TYR A 358 2.80 -3.43 -6.60
N ILE A 359 2.34 -2.73 -5.54
CA ILE A 359 1.31 -3.24 -4.62
C ILE A 359 0.00 -3.47 -5.39
N ASP A 360 -0.44 -2.50 -6.19
CA ASP A 360 -1.67 -2.58 -7.00
C ASP A 360 -1.59 -3.72 -8.03
N PHE A 361 -0.42 -3.97 -8.64
CA PHE A 361 -0.21 -5.12 -9.53
C PHE A 361 -0.40 -6.44 -8.79
N VAL A 362 0.19 -6.61 -7.61
CA VAL A 362 0.04 -7.84 -6.81
C VAL A 362 -1.41 -7.98 -6.31
N ASP A 363 -1.97 -6.91 -5.75
CA ASP A 363 -3.32 -6.86 -5.20
C ASP A 363 -4.40 -7.05 -6.27
N GLU A 364 -4.21 -6.66 -7.53
CA GLU A 364 -5.13 -7.00 -8.62
C GLU A 364 -4.89 -8.40 -9.20
N ARG A 365 -3.64 -8.84 -9.42
CA ARG A 365 -3.33 -10.04 -10.24
C ARG A 365 -3.22 -11.34 -9.45
N PHE A 366 -2.90 -11.31 -8.16
CA PHE A 366 -2.76 -12.51 -7.33
C PHE A 366 -4.02 -12.86 -6.53
N LYS A 367 -5.16 -12.19 -6.79
CA LYS A 367 -6.48 -12.54 -6.25
C LYS A 367 -6.94 -13.91 -6.75
N TYR A 368 -6.63 -14.96 -6.01
CA TYR A 368 -7.07 -16.32 -6.28
C TYR A 368 -8.45 -16.57 -5.65
N GLU A 369 -9.50 -16.47 -6.45
CA GLU A 369 -10.90 -16.59 -6.01
C GLU A 369 -11.59 -17.74 -6.76
N ASN A 370 -12.40 -18.53 -6.06
CA ASN A 370 -13.14 -19.68 -6.61
C ASN A 370 -12.30 -20.77 -7.31
N GLY A 371 -10.97 -20.74 -7.16
CA GLY A 371 -10.04 -21.68 -7.82
C GLY A 371 -9.42 -21.15 -9.11
N GLU A 372 -9.68 -19.89 -9.49
CA GLU A 372 -9.14 -19.27 -10.69
C GLU A 372 -8.32 -18.01 -10.36
N LEU A 373 -7.43 -17.63 -11.28
CA LEU A 373 -6.72 -16.34 -11.26
C LEU A 373 -7.38 -15.35 -12.22
N PRO A 374 -7.19 -14.03 -12.04
CA PRO A 374 -7.66 -13.02 -12.97
C PRO A 374 -7.08 -13.25 -14.37
N PRO A 375 -7.85 -13.01 -15.44
CA PRO A 375 -7.44 -13.30 -16.81
C PRO A 375 -6.17 -12.53 -17.19
N GLU A 376 -5.36 -13.15 -18.07
CA GLU A 376 -4.11 -12.57 -18.56
C GLU A 376 -4.38 -11.30 -19.38
N ARG A 377 -3.69 -10.21 -19.01
CA ARG A 377 -3.74 -8.91 -19.69
C ARG A 377 -2.41 -8.62 -20.37
N GLU A 378 -2.40 -7.74 -21.38
CA GLU A 378 -1.17 -7.39 -22.11
C GLU A 378 -0.13 -6.69 -21.21
N ASP A 379 -0.58 -5.92 -20.21
CA ASP A 379 0.28 -5.27 -19.21
C ASP A 379 0.97 -6.24 -18.25
N ASP A 380 0.49 -7.48 -18.11
CA ASP A 380 1.10 -8.51 -17.23
C ASP A 380 2.53 -8.86 -17.63
N VAL A 381 2.90 -8.60 -18.89
CA VAL A 381 4.24 -8.86 -19.46
C VAL A 381 4.98 -7.59 -19.91
N MET A 382 4.41 -6.40 -19.68
CA MET A 382 5.08 -5.12 -19.97
C MET A 382 6.09 -4.77 -18.87
N ALA A 383 7.21 -4.13 -19.23
CA ALA A 383 8.14 -3.61 -18.23
C ALA A 383 7.47 -2.57 -17.33
N MET A 384 7.84 -2.55 -16.04
CA MET A 384 7.31 -1.59 -15.07
C MET A 384 7.42 -0.16 -15.59
N LYS A 385 6.34 0.64 -15.48
CA LYS A 385 6.40 2.07 -15.77
C LYS A 385 7.24 2.76 -14.70
N VAL A 386 8.36 3.35 -15.10
CA VAL A 386 9.29 4.11 -14.25
C VAL A 386 9.32 5.61 -14.58
N ASP A 387 8.68 6.00 -15.68
CA ASP A 387 8.53 7.39 -16.10
C ASP A 387 7.26 8.00 -15.48
N PHE A 388 7.41 8.56 -14.28
CA PHE A 388 6.36 9.29 -13.58
C PHE A 388 6.52 10.79 -13.85
N ALA A 389 5.46 11.40 -14.39
CA ALA A 389 5.40 12.83 -14.67
C ALA A 389 5.64 13.63 -13.37
N VAL A 390 6.58 14.56 -13.45
CA VAL A 390 6.90 15.54 -12.40
C VAL A 390 6.46 16.94 -12.85
N ASP A 391 6.28 17.12 -14.15
CA ASP A 391 5.78 18.31 -14.80
C ASP A 391 4.28 18.53 -14.54
N ASP A 392 3.92 19.80 -14.39
CA ASP A 392 2.58 20.20 -14.02
C ASP A 392 1.74 20.53 -15.26
N SER A 393 1.07 19.51 -15.79
CA SER A 393 0.23 19.58 -16.99
C SER A 393 -1.17 20.19 -16.77
N PHE A 394 -1.41 20.84 -15.63
CA PHE A 394 -2.70 21.49 -15.33
C PHE A 394 -2.93 22.76 -16.18
N ASP A 395 -4.14 22.90 -16.75
CA ASP A 395 -4.52 24.11 -17.49
C ASP A 395 -4.79 25.29 -16.54
N TYR A 396 -3.76 26.10 -16.31
CA TYR A 396 -3.86 27.33 -15.53
C TYR A 396 -4.69 28.43 -16.19
N HIS A 397 -4.95 28.39 -17.50
CA HIS A 397 -5.84 29.36 -18.17
C HIS A 397 -7.32 29.12 -17.77
N SER A 398 -7.68 27.88 -17.39
CA SER A 398 -8.99 27.59 -16.81
C SER A 398 -9.30 28.39 -15.53
N LEU A 399 -8.27 28.91 -14.84
CA LEU A 399 -8.41 29.71 -13.61
C LEU A 399 -8.58 31.21 -13.86
N ASP A 400 -8.33 31.70 -15.08
CA ASP A 400 -8.61 33.10 -15.47
C ASP A 400 -10.12 33.40 -15.57
N TYR A 401 -10.94 32.36 -15.72
CA TYR A 401 -12.40 32.48 -15.82
C TYR A 401 -13.08 32.30 -14.46
N GLU A 402 -14.07 33.15 -14.16
CA GLU A 402 -14.90 33.03 -12.95
C GLU A 402 -15.50 31.61 -12.81
N LEU A 403 -15.43 31.04 -11.61
CA LEU A 403 -16.03 29.73 -11.30
C LEU A 403 -17.55 29.83 -11.12
N ILE A 404 -18.00 30.93 -10.51
CA ILE A 404 -19.39 31.20 -10.11
C ILE A 404 -19.70 32.63 -10.53
N SER A 405 -20.71 32.81 -11.38
CA SER A 405 -21.21 34.15 -11.75
C SER A 405 -21.97 34.80 -10.59
N GLU A 406 -22.14 36.13 -10.62
CA GLU A 406 -22.88 36.85 -9.57
C GLU A 406 -24.32 36.31 -9.37
N ALA A 407 -24.98 35.86 -10.45
CA ALA A 407 -26.32 35.28 -10.38
C ALA A 407 -26.33 33.93 -9.65
N GLU A 408 -25.41 33.02 -9.99
CA GLU A 408 -25.25 31.71 -9.34
C GLU A 408 -24.82 31.89 -7.88
N CYS A 409 -23.93 32.85 -7.60
CA CYS A 409 -23.52 33.23 -6.26
C CYS A 409 -24.71 33.65 -5.40
N ASN A 410 -25.55 34.57 -5.88
CA ASN A 410 -26.74 35.00 -5.14
C ASN A 410 -27.72 33.82 -4.92
N ALA A 411 -27.86 32.91 -5.88
CA ALA A 411 -28.67 31.70 -5.70
C ALA A 411 -28.13 30.75 -4.61
N LEU A 412 -26.82 30.52 -4.59
CA LEU A 412 -26.14 29.69 -3.57
C LEU A 412 -26.15 30.34 -2.18
N ASN A 413 -25.93 31.65 -2.09
CA ASN A 413 -26.00 32.41 -0.84
C ASN A 413 -27.41 32.33 -0.22
N VAL A 414 -28.45 32.54 -1.03
CA VAL A 414 -29.86 32.39 -0.61
C VAL A 414 -30.17 30.93 -0.22
N ALA A 415 -29.65 29.95 -0.96
CA ALA A 415 -29.81 28.54 -0.63
C ALA A 415 -29.16 28.13 0.70
N ALA A 416 -28.03 28.75 1.07
CA ALA A 416 -27.31 28.47 2.31
C ALA A 416 -28.00 28.97 3.60
N ILE A 417 -29.06 29.77 3.46
CA ILE A 417 -29.88 30.30 4.56
C ILE A 417 -31.07 29.38 4.89
N PHE A 418 -31.55 28.57 3.93
CA PHE A 418 -32.73 27.72 4.11
C PHE A 418 -32.38 26.27 4.51
N GLU A 419 -33.09 25.72 5.50
CA GLU A 419 -32.88 24.32 5.95
C GLU A 419 -33.25 23.26 4.89
N LYS A 420 -34.05 23.61 3.89
CA LYS A 420 -34.47 22.71 2.80
C LYS A 420 -34.22 23.38 1.46
N GLN A 421 -33.43 22.71 0.62
CA GLN A 421 -33.16 23.15 -0.74
C GLN A 421 -34.38 22.88 -1.64
N HIS A 422 -34.81 23.91 -2.37
CA HIS A 422 -35.77 23.78 -3.47
C HIS A 422 -35.04 23.37 -4.77
N LEU A 423 -35.78 22.87 -5.77
CA LEU A 423 -35.21 22.35 -7.03
C LEU A 423 -34.10 23.23 -7.66
N PRO A 424 -34.29 24.56 -7.83
CA PRO A 424 -33.26 25.43 -8.43
C PRO A 424 -31.97 25.53 -7.59
N GLN A 425 -32.07 25.32 -6.27
CA GLN A 425 -30.95 25.39 -5.34
C GLN A 425 -30.15 24.07 -5.37
N VAL A 426 -30.82 22.94 -5.58
CA VAL A 426 -30.17 21.64 -5.83
C VAL A 426 -29.40 21.69 -7.16
N HIS A 427 -30.01 22.24 -8.22
CA HIS A 427 -29.35 22.43 -9.51
C HIS A 427 -28.10 23.31 -9.38
N ALA A 428 -28.17 24.48 -8.73
CA ALA A 428 -27.02 25.37 -8.56
C ALA A 428 -25.83 24.71 -7.83
N VAL A 429 -26.08 23.77 -6.91
CA VAL A 429 -25.05 22.94 -6.26
C VAL A 429 -24.46 21.91 -7.23
N GLN A 430 -25.30 21.22 -8.02
CA GLN A 430 -24.87 20.22 -9.01
C GLN A 430 -24.10 20.85 -10.19
N ASP A 431 -24.49 22.04 -10.62
CA ASP A 431 -23.81 22.83 -11.66
C ASP A 431 -22.42 23.25 -11.17
N LEU A 432 -22.31 23.73 -9.92
CA LEU A 432 -21.02 24.07 -9.30
C LEU A 432 -20.13 22.84 -9.11
N GLN A 433 -20.69 21.72 -8.62
CA GLN A 433 -19.99 20.43 -8.50
C GLN A 433 -19.40 20.01 -9.86
N THR A 434 -20.18 20.12 -10.93
CA THR A 434 -19.78 19.77 -12.30
C THR A 434 -18.67 20.71 -12.82
N LYS A 435 -18.80 22.03 -12.64
CA LYS A 435 -17.75 23.00 -13.00
C LYS A 435 -16.44 22.73 -12.27
N LEU A 436 -16.49 22.40 -10.98
CA LEU A 436 -15.33 22.06 -10.17
C LEU A 436 -14.66 20.77 -10.64
N SER A 437 -15.44 19.70 -10.86
CA SER A 437 -14.93 18.43 -11.37
C SER A 437 -14.29 18.57 -12.74
N GLN A 438 -14.87 19.38 -13.64
CA GLN A 438 -14.27 19.68 -14.95
C GLN A 438 -13.00 20.53 -14.84
N ARG A 439 -12.98 21.55 -13.99
CA ARG A 439 -11.84 22.48 -13.83
C ARG A 439 -10.64 21.83 -13.13
N TYR A 440 -10.88 20.93 -12.17
CA TYR A 440 -9.82 20.33 -11.35
C TYR A 440 -9.61 18.83 -11.57
N GLY A 441 -10.32 18.21 -12.52
CA GLY A 441 -10.08 16.82 -12.94
C GLY A 441 -10.40 15.76 -11.89
N MET A 442 -11.40 16.01 -11.03
CA MET A 442 -11.65 15.24 -9.79
C MET A 442 -13.12 14.91 -9.59
N GLU A 443 -13.42 13.71 -9.09
CA GLU A 443 -14.79 13.35 -8.70
C GLU A 443 -15.13 13.97 -7.34
N LEU A 444 -16.29 14.65 -7.29
CA LEU A 444 -16.73 15.39 -6.12
C LEU A 444 -18.09 14.91 -5.63
N GLN A 445 -18.26 14.87 -4.31
CA GLN A 445 -19.52 14.58 -3.64
C GLN A 445 -19.96 15.79 -2.81
N PHE A 446 -21.19 16.27 -3.00
CA PHE A 446 -21.77 17.32 -2.15
C PHE A 446 -21.96 16.84 -0.71
N MET A 447 -21.50 17.62 0.26
CA MET A 447 -21.60 17.28 1.69
C MET A 447 -22.51 18.25 2.47
N VAL A 448 -22.28 19.57 2.37
CA VAL A 448 -23.10 20.57 3.10
C VAL A 448 -23.03 21.96 2.45
N LEU A 449 -24.13 22.70 2.60
CA LEU A 449 -24.25 24.14 2.32
C LEU A 449 -24.89 24.78 3.56
N SER A 450 -24.19 25.68 4.27
CA SER A 450 -24.81 26.48 5.36
C SER A 450 -24.04 27.76 5.73
N CYS A 451 -24.75 28.72 6.31
CA CYS A 451 -24.24 30.01 6.82
C CYS A 451 -23.97 30.08 8.33
N THR A 452 -23.81 28.93 9.01
CA THR A 452 -23.54 28.88 10.46
C THR A 452 -22.68 27.68 10.87
N ASP A 453 -21.92 27.90 11.94
CA ASP A 453 -20.88 27.01 12.47
C ASP A 453 -21.41 25.79 13.27
N GLN A 454 -22.72 25.72 13.52
CA GLN A 454 -23.34 24.73 14.42
C GLN A 454 -23.37 23.28 13.91
N LYS A 455 -22.84 23.01 12.71
CA LYS A 455 -22.70 21.65 12.16
C LYS A 455 -21.21 21.32 12.06
N PRO A 456 -20.74 20.21 12.70
CA PRO A 456 -19.35 19.81 12.60
C PRO A 456 -18.97 19.53 11.13
N LEU A 457 -17.69 19.72 10.81
CA LEU A 457 -17.17 19.43 9.47
C LEU A 457 -17.49 17.97 9.08
N PRO A 458 -18.02 17.72 7.87
CA PRO A 458 -18.32 16.37 7.42
C PRO A 458 -17.02 15.56 7.32
N LYS A 459 -17.02 14.33 7.85
CA LYS A 459 -15.88 13.43 7.69
C LYS A 459 -15.75 13.02 6.21
N CYS A 460 -14.57 13.25 5.65
CA CYS A 460 -14.14 12.83 4.33
C CYS A 460 -12.87 12.00 4.47
N ASN A 461 -12.70 10.99 3.60
CA ASN A 461 -11.51 10.13 3.64
C ASN A 461 -10.29 10.76 2.96
N ASN A 462 -10.52 11.65 1.98
CA ASN A 462 -9.48 12.28 1.16
C ASN A 462 -9.33 13.77 1.53
N SER A 463 -10.00 14.68 0.81
CA SER A 463 -9.92 16.12 1.05
C SER A 463 -11.30 16.81 1.03
N LEU A 464 -11.39 17.94 1.74
CA LEU A 464 -12.56 18.81 1.78
C LEU A 464 -12.31 20.04 0.90
N ILE A 465 -13.21 20.30 -0.04
CA ILE A 465 -13.21 21.52 -0.86
C ILE A 465 -14.24 22.46 -0.26
N ILE A 466 -13.76 23.48 0.47
CA ILE A 466 -14.59 24.52 1.08
C ILE A 466 -14.55 25.75 0.17
N ILE A 467 -15.73 26.24 -0.24
CA ILE A 467 -15.87 27.44 -1.07
C ILE A 467 -16.78 28.43 -0.34
N SER A 468 -16.35 29.69 -0.24
CA SER A 468 -17.24 30.76 0.24
C SER A 468 -18.32 31.04 -0.79
N VAL A 469 -19.55 31.19 -0.30
CA VAL A 469 -20.69 31.74 -1.04
C VAL A 469 -21.14 33.07 -0.43
N ASP A 470 -20.25 33.76 0.28
CA ASP A 470 -20.46 35.12 0.77
C ASP A 470 -20.32 36.13 -0.38
N LYS A 471 -21.19 37.15 -0.42
CA LYS A 471 -21.24 38.12 -1.53
C LYS A 471 -19.91 38.81 -1.86
N ASN A 472 -19.00 38.92 -0.89
CA ASN A 472 -17.72 39.62 -1.05
C ASN A 472 -16.54 38.67 -1.38
N GLN A 473 -16.74 37.34 -1.31
CA GLN A 473 -15.68 36.32 -1.50
C GLN A 473 -16.21 35.09 -2.27
N CYS A 474 -17.25 35.29 -3.09
CA CYS A 474 -17.99 34.19 -3.69
C CYS A 474 -17.14 33.40 -4.68
N GLY A 475 -17.12 32.07 -4.55
CA GLY A 475 -16.26 31.21 -5.37
C GLY A 475 -14.79 31.16 -4.93
N THR A 476 -14.38 31.92 -3.90
CA THR A 476 -13.06 31.78 -3.28
C THR A 476 -12.96 30.46 -2.53
N LEU A 477 -11.89 29.70 -2.78
CA LEU A 477 -11.55 28.49 -2.03
C LEU A 477 -10.96 28.86 -0.67
N LEU A 478 -11.32 28.10 0.36
CA LEU A 478 -10.87 28.32 1.74
C LEU A 478 -10.17 27.06 2.27
N SER A 479 -9.00 27.22 2.89
CA SER A 479 -8.31 26.13 3.60
C SER A 479 -9.08 25.67 4.84
N HIS A 480 -9.84 26.57 5.46
CA HIS A 480 -10.61 26.36 6.70
C HIS A 480 -11.98 27.03 6.60
N ARG A 481 -12.96 26.58 7.38
CA ARG A 481 -14.29 27.20 7.41
C ARG A 481 -14.27 28.57 8.07
N ASN A 482 -14.94 29.55 7.48
CA ASN A 482 -15.22 30.83 8.14
C ASN A 482 -16.43 30.66 9.09
N PRO A 483 -16.29 30.85 10.42
CA PRO A 483 -17.39 30.64 11.37
C PRO A 483 -18.56 31.62 11.20
N ASN A 484 -18.30 32.78 10.59
CA ASN A 484 -19.29 33.84 10.32
C ASN A 484 -19.68 33.94 8.83
N GLY A 485 -19.32 32.94 8.01
CA GLY A 485 -19.53 32.97 6.55
C GLY A 485 -20.40 31.82 6.03
N CYS A 486 -21.01 32.04 4.88
CA CYS A 486 -21.71 31.01 4.11
C CYS A 486 -20.70 30.18 3.31
N THR A 487 -20.70 28.85 3.51
CA THR A 487 -19.81 27.94 2.78
C THR A 487 -20.58 26.79 2.14
N VAL A 488 -20.20 26.44 0.91
CA VAL A 488 -20.49 25.13 0.30
C VAL A 488 -19.26 24.23 0.48
N ILE A 489 -19.49 22.95 0.78
CA ILE A 489 -18.44 21.96 1.06
C ILE A 489 -18.69 20.69 0.24
N TYR A 490 -17.66 20.28 -0.49
CA TYR A 490 -17.60 19.01 -1.23
C TYR A 490 -16.52 18.10 -0.64
N CYS A 491 -16.73 16.80 -0.74
CA CYS A 491 -15.70 15.77 -0.59
C CYS A 491 -15.05 15.55 -1.96
N ALA A 492 -13.72 15.51 -2.04
CA ALA A 492 -13.07 14.78 -3.14
C ALA A 492 -13.14 13.28 -2.83
N GLN A 493 -13.42 12.46 -3.83
CA GLN A 493 -13.36 10.99 -3.74
C GLN A 493 -11.96 10.45 -4.09
#